data_AF-A0A8T2PIJ2-F1
#
_entry.id   AF-A0A8T2PIJ2-F1
#
_cell.length_a   1.000
_cell.length_b   1.000
_cell.length_c   1.000
_cell.angle_alpha   90.00
_cell.angle_beta   90.00
_cell.angle_gamma   90.00
#
_symmetry.space_group_name_H-M   'P 1'
#
loop_
_entity.id
_entity.type
_entity.pdbx_description
1 polymer ?
#
loop_
_entity_poly.entity_id
_entity_poly.type
_entity_poly.pdbx_seq_one_letter_code
_entity_poly.pdbx_strand_id
1 'polypeptide(L)'
;LFILSFPEPVSAEYVKACALQTFNTAAPCKTAQDLTTGVAMSQALHQIDPAWFSENWLGRIKEDVGDNWRLKMNNLKKVLQMMVDYYNEVLAQQISDFPLPDLVQVAEHSDPVELGRLLQLILGCAVKCERKQEYIQIIMTLEESVQHVVMTAIQELMSRETMAHFGAEPLGDLELQLKKAMEDMAELMAQKEELAQRCQELDIQVTVLQEERNSLLAENDVLTDRANQLDSFDDPSTPSGKKHSQLQLQLEQLQEENFRLEAAKDDYRIHCEELEKQLIEVQHRNDELTSLAEESRSLKDELDILRSCSDRAVKLEASVETYRKKLEDLSDLRRQVKTLEEKNMTYMQNTVSLEEELRKANAARTQLETYKRQVQELHRKLSEESRRADNFAFEMKKLEERHETVLKEKERIIIERDSLKETNEELRCTQAQQDKLMQAGILLEATVRNDVTIATHAE
;
A
#
# COMPACT_ATOMS: atom_id res chain seq x y z
N LEU A 1 62.15 -30.91 24.06
CA LEU A 1 62.99 -29.96 23.29
C LEU A 1 62.09 -28.91 22.66
N PHE A 2 62.07 -27.69 23.19
CA PHE A 2 62.00 -26.42 22.46
C PHE A 2 61.96 -25.30 23.52
N ILE A 3 63.14 -25.02 24.09
CA ILE A 3 63.35 -23.81 24.87
C ILE A 3 63.61 -22.72 23.82
N LEU A 4 62.71 -21.72 23.74
CA LEU A 4 63.01 -20.47 23.06
C LEU A 4 62.79 -19.33 24.05
N SER A 5 63.89 -18.63 24.28
CA SER A 5 64.04 -17.47 25.15
C SER A 5 62.95 -16.42 24.93
N PHE A 6 62.27 -16.03 26.00
CA PHE A 6 61.59 -14.74 26.07
C PHE A 6 62.51 -13.72 26.76
N PRO A 7 62.68 -12.52 26.21
CA PRO A 7 63.22 -11.39 26.95
C PRO A 7 62.17 -10.86 27.94
N GLU A 8 62.63 -10.08 28.92
CA GLU A 8 61.81 -9.35 29.90
C GLU A 8 60.78 -8.42 29.21
N PRO A 9 59.64 -8.05 29.85
CA PRO A 9 59.09 -8.47 31.13
C PRO A 9 57.65 -9.04 31.02
N VAL A 10 57.36 -9.89 30.01
CA VAL A 10 55.97 -10.26 29.62
C VAL A 10 55.35 -11.40 30.45
N SER A 11 56.10 -12.00 31.39
CA SER A 11 55.71 -13.25 32.07
C SER A 11 54.74 -13.07 33.25
N ALA A 12 54.78 -11.97 33.99
CA ALA A 12 53.88 -11.75 35.14
C ALA A 12 52.44 -11.36 34.72
N GLU A 13 52.27 -10.92 33.48
CA GLU A 13 51.05 -10.23 33.00
C GLU A 13 50.03 -11.23 32.44
N TYR A 14 50.49 -12.21 31.65
CA TYR A 14 49.68 -13.38 31.27
C TYR A 14 49.19 -14.16 32.50
N VAL A 15 50.02 -14.20 33.55
CA VAL A 15 49.75 -14.90 34.80
C VAL A 15 48.67 -14.19 35.63
N LYS A 16 48.70 -12.85 35.73
CA LYS A 16 47.63 -12.07 36.38
C LYS A 16 46.30 -12.11 35.60
N ALA A 17 46.33 -12.19 34.27
CA ALA A 17 45.12 -12.40 33.46
C ALA A 17 44.50 -13.80 33.69
N CYS A 18 45.32 -14.83 33.93
CA CYS A 18 44.87 -16.19 34.22
C CYS A 18 44.01 -16.27 35.51
N ALA A 19 44.33 -15.47 36.53
CA ALA A 19 43.51 -15.34 37.74
C ALA A 19 42.17 -14.60 37.51
N LEU A 20 42.02 -13.83 36.42
CA LEU A 20 40.72 -13.26 36.03
C LEU A 20 39.89 -14.27 35.21
N GLN A 21 40.55 -15.19 34.49
CA GLN A 21 39.88 -16.22 33.68
C GLN A 21 39.09 -17.24 34.54
N THR A 22 39.47 -17.46 35.80
CA THR A 22 38.72 -18.32 36.73
C THR A 22 37.33 -17.77 37.10
N PHE A 23 37.07 -16.47 36.89
CA PHE A 23 35.75 -15.87 37.08
C PHE A 23 34.78 -16.14 35.91
N ASN A 24 35.25 -16.73 34.81
CA ASN A 24 34.42 -17.10 33.64
C ASN A 24 33.46 -15.97 33.19
N THR A 25 34.01 -14.75 33.08
CA THR A 25 33.28 -13.53 32.75
C THR A 25 32.67 -13.58 31.35
N ALA A 26 31.49 -12.96 31.15
CA ALA A 26 30.84 -12.88 29.83
C ALA A 26 31.68 -12.10 28.81
N ALA A 27 32.41 -11.07 29.26
CA ALA A 27 33.40 -10.36 28.46
C ALA A 27 34.72 -11.16 28.35
N PRO A 28 35.40 -11.12 27.19
CA PRO A 28 36.67 -11.82 27.00
C PRO A 28 37.78 -11.26 27.91
N CYS A 29 38.69 -12.14 28.32
CA CYS A 29 39.80 -11.86 29.24
C CYS A 29 41.07 -12.65 28.87
N LYS A 30 41.30 -12.89 27.57
CA LYS A 30 42.39 -13.74 27.07
C LYS A 30 43.66 -12.95 26.76
N THR A 31 43.52 -11.68 26.39
CA THR A 31 44.61 -10.78 26.03
C THR A 31 44.56 -9.50 26.87
N ALA A 32 45.69 -8.80 26.99
CA ALA A 32 45.73 -7.48 27.64
C ALA A 32 44.76 -6.49 26.97
N GLN A 33 44.61 -6.56 25.63
CA GLN A 33 43.68 -5.73 24.85
C GLN A 33 42.24 -5.90 25.33
N ASP A 34 41.77 -7.12 25.59
CA ASP A 34 40.40 -7.41 26.02
C ASP A 34 40.09 -6.70 27.36
N LEU A 35 41.06 -6.74 28.27
CA LEU A 35 40.96 -6.18 29.62
C LEU A 35 40.95 -4.64 29.64
N THR A 36 41.53 -3.97 28.64
CA THR A 36 41.52 -2.49 28.53
C THR A 36 40.11 -1.89 28.45
N THR A 37 39.09 -2.68 28.11
CA THR A 37 37.69 -2.23 28.07
C THR A 37 37.11 -1.95 29.47
N GLY A 38 37.70 -2.53 30.52
CA GLY A 38 37.20 -2.50 31.90
C GLY A 38 35.99 -3.40 32.17
N VAL A 39 35.41 -4.04 31.14
CA VAL A 39 34.15 -4.79 31.27
C VAL A 39 34.38 -6.10 32.05
N ALA A 40 35.34 -6.92 31.62
CA ALA A 40 35.69 -8.16 32.33
C ALA A 40 36.11 -7.90 33.79
N MET A 41 36.82 -6.80 34.05
CA MET A 41 37.17 -6.37 35.41
C MET A 41 35.95 -6.04 36.26
N SER A 42 34.99 -5.28 35.72
CA SER A 42 33.74 -4.99 36.44
C SER A 42 32.88 -6.22 36.71
N GLN A 43 32.85 -7.18 35.78
CA GLN A 43 32.13 -8.45 35.95
C GLN A 43 32.81 -9.33 37.01
N ALA A 44 34.14 -9.38 37.07
CA ALA A 44 34.88 -10.08 38.13
C ALA A 44 34.66 -9.42 39.50
N LEU A 45 34.69 -8.09 39.60
CA LEU A 45 34.40 -7.36 40.84
C LEU A 45 32.97 -7.61 41.34
N HIS A 46 31.99 -7.63 40.44
CA HIS A 46 30.61 -8.02 40.76
C HIS A 46 30.54 -9.43 41.35
N GLN A 47 31.31 -10.40 40.83
CA GLN A 47 31.38 -11.74 41.40
C GLN A 47 32.09 -11.79 42.76
N ILE A 48 33.12 -10.96 43.00
CA ILE A 48 33.85 -10.88 44.29
C ILE A 48 32.89 -10.45 45.40
N ASP A 49 32.18 -9.34 45.20
CA ASP A 49 31.24 -8.80 46.19
C ASP A 49 30.02 -8.16 45.49
N PRO A 50 28.94 -8.95 45.25
CA PRO A 50 27.73 -8.45 44.61
C PRO A 50 26.99 -7.37 45.43
N ALA A 51 27.21 -7.30 46.75
CA ALA A 51 26.56 -6.33 47.62
C ALA A 51 27.15 -4.93 47.43
N TRP A 52 28.49 -4.84 47.28
CA TRP A 52 29.16 -3.59 46.95
C TRP A 52 29.13 -3.27 45.46
N PHE A 53 29.62 -4.19 44.63
CA PHE A 53 29.73 -4.03 43.18
C PHE A 53 28.41 -4.39 42.47
N SER A 54 27.30 -3.82 42.94
CA SER A 54 25.93 -4.15 42.50
C SER A 54 25.69 -4.08 40.98
N GLU A 55 24.65 -4.77 40.49
CA GLU A 55 24.20 -4.70 39.08
C GLU A 55 23.93 -3.25 38.62
N ASN A 56 23.42 -2.40 39.52
CA ASN A 56 23.18 -0.96 39.27
C ASN A 56 24.46 -0.15 39.04
N TRP A 57 25.61 -0.63 39.52
CA TRP A 57 26.91 -0.09 39.17
C TRP A 57 27.45 -0.74 37.88
N LEU A 58 27.34 -2.06 37.75
CA LEU A 58 27.80 -2.80 36.57
C LEU A 58 27.17 -2.24 35.27
N GLY A 59 25.86 -1.96 35.27
CA GLY A 59 25.16 -1.32 34.15
C GLY A 59 25.58 0.13 33.83
N ARG A 60 26.49 0.74 34.61
CA ARG A 60 27.13 2.04 34.28
C ARG A 60 28.40 1.86 33.45
N ILE A 61 28.93 0.65 33.36
CA ILE A 61 30.06 0.29 32.51
C ILE A 61 29.52 0.03 31.10
N LYS A 62 30.12 0.62 30.07
CA LYS A 62 29.70 0.40 28.68
C LYS A 62 30.38 -0.84 28.12
N GLU A 63 29.63 -1.74 27.49
CA GLU A 63 30.21 -2.94 26.86
C GLU A 63 30.67 -2.63 25.43
N ASP A 64 29.85 -1.93 24.62
CA ASP A 64 30.16 -1.52 23.24
C ASP A 64 31.14 -0.35 23.14
N VAL A 65 32.41 -0.59 23.50
CA VAL A 65 33.47 0.43 23.57
C VAL A 65 34.40 0.40 22.36
N GLY A 66 34.65 -0.79 21.78
CA GLY A 66 35.62 -0.98 20.70
C GLY A 66 37.00 -0.41 21.05
N ASP A 67 37.70 0.17 20.07
CA ASP A 67 39.01 0.79 20.25
C ASP A 67 38.96 2.27 20.70
N ASN A 68 37.80 2.77 21.16
CA ASN A 68 37.69 4.15 21.61
C ASN A 68 38.29 4.32 23.02
N TRP A 69 39.60 4.63 23.07
CA TRP A 69 40.35 4.78 24.32
C TRP A 69 39.71 5.74 25.33
N ARG A 70 38.99 6.78 24.89
CA ARG A 70 38.29 7.71 25.81
C ARG A 70 37.11 7.06 26.52
N LEU A 71 36.44 6.11 25.87
CA LEU A 71 35.37 5.31 26.48
C LEU A 71 35.97 4.22 27.38
N LYS A 72 37.06 3.56 26.96
CA LYS A 72 37.87 2.64 27.80
C LYS A 72 38.28 3.34 29.11
N MET A 73 38.90 4.51 29.00
CA MET A 73 39.30 5.36 30.13
C MET A 73 38.14 5.73 31.06
N ASN A 74 36.94 5.96 30.52
CA ASN A 74 35.76 6.28 31.32
C ASN A 74 35.27 5.06 32.13
N ASN A 75 35.26 3.87 31.52
CA ASN A 75 34.98 2.62 32.23
C ASN A 75 36.04 2.35 33.31
N LEU A 76 37.33 2.39 32.96
CA LEU A 76 38.43 2.12 33.89
C LEU A 76 38.45 3.10 35.06
N LYS A 77 38.08 4.38 34.86
CA LYS A 77 37.89 5.35 35.96
C LYS A 77 36.80 4.92 36.94
N LYS A 78 35.67 4.41 36.45
CA LYS A 78 34.57 3.92 37.33
C LYS A 78 34.96 2.65 38.07
N VAL A 79 35.74 1.77 37.43
CA VAL A 79 36.31 0.57 38.04
C VAL A 79 37.28 0.94 39.16
N LEU A 80 38.30 1.75 38.87
CA LEU A 80 39.27 2.18 39.88
C LEU A 80 38.61 2.93 41.03
N GLN A 81 37.66 3.83 40.76
CA GLN A 81 36.95 4.57 41.82
C GLN A 81 36.22 3.63 42.78
N MET A 82 35.36 2.73 42.28
CA MET A 82 34.62 1.79 43.15
C MET A 82 35.52 0.83 43.91
N MET A 83 36.67 0.45 43.34
CA MET A 83 37.68 -0.35 44.04
C MET A 83 38.35 0.46 45.15
N VAL A 84 38.71 1.73 44.88
CA VAL A 84 39.28 2.62 45.89
C VAL A 84 38.32 2.82 47.05
N ASP A 85 37.04 3.03 46.75
CA ASP A 85 36.00 3.18 47.75
C ASP A 85 35.79 1.87 48.54
N TYR A 86 35.81 0.70 47.89
CA TYR A 86 35.73 -0.62 48.56
C TYR A 86 36.84 -0.84 49.60
N TYR A 87 38.08 -0.56 49.25
CA TYR A 87 39.21 -0.72 50.15
C TYR A 87 39.14 0.21 51.36
N ASN A 88 38.74 1.47 51.14
CA ASN A 88 38.64 2.46 52.21
C ASN A 88 37.45 2.20 53.13
N GLU A 89 36.27 1.89 52.58
CA GLU A 89 35.01 1.80 53.33
C GLU A 89 34.69 0.38 53.84
N VAL A 90 35.02 -0.67 53.07
CA VAL A 90 34.72 -2.06 53.42
C VAL A 90 35.93 -2.78 54.01
N LEU A 91 37.10 -2.67 53.37
CA LEU A 91 38.32 -3.34 53.85
C LEU A 91 39.09 -2.54 54.93
N ALA A 92 38.63 -1.32 55.23
CA ALA A 92 39.23 -0.38 56.19
C ALA A 92 40.76 -0.15 55.99
N GLN A 93 41.25 -0.29 54.75
CA GLN A 93 42.66 -0.14 54.39
C GLN A 93 42.85 1.04 53.43
N GLN A 94 43.67 2.02 53.83
CA GLN A 94 44.01 3.14 52.97
C GLN A 94 44.92 2.67 51.81
N ILE A 95 44.49 2.88 50.57
CA ILE A 95 45.30 2.59 49.36
C ILE A 95 46.39 3.66 49.13
N SER A 96 46.46 4.71 49.95
CA SER A 96 47.48 5.77 49.84
C SER A 96 48.93 5.25 49.83
N ASP A 97 49.16 4.05 50.35
CA ASP A 97 50.47 3.40 50.43
C ASP A 97 50.78 2.51 49.21
N PHE A 98 49.87 2.39 48.23
CA PHE A 98 50.03 1.59 47.02
C PHE A 98 50.05 2.48 45.76
N PRO A 99 50.91 2.21 44.75
CA PRO A 99 50.92 2.98 43.51
C PRO A 99 49.63 2.75 42.70
N LEU A 100 48.75 3.75 42.67
CA LEU A 100 47.55 3.73 41.82
C LEU A 100 47.93 3.63 40.33
N PRO A 101 47.21 2.83 39.53
CA PRO A 101 47.54 2.62 38.12
C PRO A 101 47.26 3.86 37.25
N ASP A 102 48.16 4.17 36.32
CA ASP A 102 47.90 5.22 35.32
C ASP A 102 46.93 4.70 34.26
N LEU A 103 45.65 5.01 34.48
CA LEU A 103 44.56 4.62 33.60
C LEU A 103 44.69 5.15 32.16
N VAL A 104 45.46 6.23 31.91
CA VAL A 104 45.71 6.71 30.53
C VAL A 104 46.57 5.70 29.78
N GLN A 105 47.63 5.20 30.42
CA GLN A 105 48.52 4.20 29.83
C GLN A 105 47.78 2.88 29.57
N VAL A 106 46.89 2.47 30.48
CA VAL A 106 46.04 1.28 30.29
C VAL A 106 45.04 1.48 29.13
N ALA A 107 44.41 2.66 29.02
CA ALA A 107 43.35 2.91 28.05
C ALA A 107 43.85 3.19 26.62
N GLU A 108 44.97 3.91 26.48
CA GLU A 108 45.49 4.41 25.20
C GLU A 108 46.64 3.53 24.66
N HIS A 109 47.57 3.09 25.51
CA HIS A 109 48.74 2.31 25.11
C HIS A 109 48.63 0.81 25.43
N SER A 110 47.58 0.39 26.15
CA SER A 110 47.44 -0.97 26.70
C SER A 110 48.65 -1.37 27.55
N ASP A 111 49.22 -0.42 28.30
CA ASP A 111 50.42 -0.64 29.11
C ASP A 111 50.19 -1.80 30.10
N PRO A 112 51.01 -2.87 30.01
CA PRO A 112 50.71 -4.10 30.71
C PRO A 112 51.18 -4.07 32.18
N VAL A 113 52.09 -3.15 32.54
CA VAL A 113 52.52 -2.92 33.93
C VAL A 113 51.41 -2.20 34.70
N GLU A 114 50.84 -1.14 34.12
CA GLU A 114 49.73 -0.41 34.74
C GLU A 114 48.44 -1.27 34.77
N LEU A 115 48.22 -2.10 33.74
CA LEU A 115 47.16 -3.12 33.73
C LEU A 115 47.38 -4.16 34.85
N GLY A 116 48.63 -4.61 35.04
CA GLY A 116 49.03 -5.55 36.08
C GLY A 116 48.87 -5.01 37.51
N ARG A 117 48.94 -3.68 37.72
CA ARG A 117 48.59 -3.03 38.99
C ARG A 117 47.08 -3.01 39.22
N LEU A 118 46.29 -2.69 38.18
CA LEU A 118 44.83 -2.70 38.28
C LEU A 118 44.30 -4.10 38.62
N LEU A 119 44.83 -5.15 37.98
CA LEU A 119 44.53 -6.55 38.31
C LEU A 119 44.95 -6.96 39.73
N GLN A 120 46.07 -6.43 40.24
CA GLN A 120 46.55 -6.71 41.60
C GLN A 120 45.62 -6.13 42.68
N LEU A 121 45.00 -4.97 42.42
CA LEU A 121 43.96 -4.43 43.30
C LEU A 121 42.68 -5.29 43.25
N ILE A 122 42.29 -5.86 42.09
CA ILE A 122 41.14 -6.79 42.02
C ILE A 122 41.42 -8.08 42.82
N LEU A 123 42.62 -8.64 42.67
CA LEU A 123 43.09 -9.77 43.46
C LEU A 123 43.06 -9.47 44.96
N GLY A 124 43.49 -8.26 45.35
CA GLY A 124 43.45 -7.80 46.74
C GLY A 124 42.03 -7.67 47.30
N CYS A 125 41.05 -7.23 46.49
CA CYS A 125 39.62 -7.32 46.86
C CYS A 125 39.22 -8.79 47.10
N ALA A 126 39.56 -9.71 46.19
CA ALA A 126 39.17 -11.11 46.26
C ALA A 126 39.72 -11.84 47.50
N VAL A 127 40.97 -11.57 47.91
CA VAL A 127 41.58 -12.23 49.09
C VAL A 127 41.30 -11.53 50.42
N LYS A 128 40.65 -10.36 50.42
CA LYS A 128 40.27 -9.63 51.64
C LYS A 128 38.76 -9.51 51.87
N CYS A 129 37.91 -9.82 50.88
CA CYS A 129 36.45 -9.88 51.04
C CYS A 129 36.01 -10.99 52.01
N GLU A 130 34.72 -10.99 52.39
CA GLU A 130 34.14 -11.99 53.30
C GLU A 130 34.30 -13.44 52.78
N ARG A 131 34.22 -13.64 51.46
CA ARG A 131 34.35 -14.94 50.79
C ARG A 131 35.78 -15.28 50.34
N LYS A 132 36.80 -14.63 50.90
CA LYS A 132 38.22 -14.86 50.57
C LYS A 132 38.65 -16.33 50.56
N GLN A 133 38.05 -17.19 51.39
CA GLN A 133 38.35 -18.63 51.43
C GLN A 133 38.08 -19.32 50.08
N GLU A 134 37.01 -18.96 49.38
CA GLU A 134 36.67 -19.50 48.04
C GLU A 134 37.77 -19.12 47.03
N TYR A 135 38.16 -17.85 47.02
CA TYR A 135 39.17 -17.33 46.11
C TYR A 135 40.58 -17.84 46.41
N ILE A 136 40.94 -18.03 47.68
CA ILE A 136 42.20 -18.67 48.09
C ILE A 136 42.23 -20.13 47.61
N GLN A 137 41.13 -20.87 47.75
CA GLN A 137 41.05 -22.24 47.27
C GLN A 137 41.17 -22.32 45.73
N ILE A 138 40.55 -21.39 44.99
CA ILE A 138 40.73 -21.28 43.53
C ILE A 138 42.21 -21.01 43.19
N ILE A 139 42.88 -20.09 43.88
CA ILE A 139 44.31 -19.81 43.68
C ILE A 139 45.15 -21.09 43.88
N MET A 140 44.84 -21.92 44.89
CA MET A 140 45.53 -23.19 45.13
C MET A 140 45.32 -24.26 44.03
N THR A 141 44.38 -24.07 43.10
CA THR A 141 44.19 -24.95 41.92
C THR A 141 44.94 -24.48 40.67
N LEU A 142 45.54 -23.29 40.68
CA LEU A 142 46.33 -22.76 39.57
C LEU A 142 47.70 -23.46 39.46
N GLU A 143 48.40 -23.28 38.34
CA GLU A 143 49.77 -23.79 38.16
C GLU A 143 50.73 -23.20 39.20
N GLU A 144 51.70 -23.96 39.69
CA GLU A 144 52.66 -23.52 40.73
C GLU A 144 53.39 -22.21 40.36
N SER A 145 53.72 -22.05 39.07
CA SER A 145 54.31 -20.82 38.50
C SER A 145 53.38 -19.60 38.64
N VAL A 146 52.07 -19.80 38.50
CA VAL A 146 51.01 -18.79 38.68
C VAL A 146 50.79 -18.50 40.16
N GLN A 147 50.73 -19.55 40.99
CA GLN A 147 50.55 -19.42 42.44
C GLN A 147 51.65 -18.56 43.07
N HIS A 148 52.91 -18.73 42.65
CA HIS A 148 54.02 -17.94 43.19
C HIS A 148 53.87 -16.44 42.88
N VAL A 149 53.54 -16.07 41.63
CA VAL A 149 53.33 -14.66 41.24
C VAL A 149 52.13 -14.05 41.98
N VAL A 150 51.04 -14.80 42.13
CA VAL A 150 49.86 -14.37 42.90
C VAL A 150 50.22 -14.19 44.38
N MET A 151 51.00 -15.11 44.96
CA MET A 151 51.47 -15.03 46.35
C MET A 151 52.39 -13.82 46.57
N THR A 152 53.33 -13.53 45.65
CA THR A 152 54.16 -12.31 45.72
C THR A 152 53.30 -11.05 45.66
N ALA A 153 52.30 -11.00 44.76
CA ALA A 153 51.40 -9.86 44.64
C ALA A 153 50.53 -9.63 45.90
N ILE A 154 50.16 -10.70 46.61
CA ILE A 154 49.46 -10.64 47.91
C ILE A 154 50.40 -10.23 49.04
N GLN A 155 51.64 -10.74 49.05
CA GLN A 155 52.65 -10.36 50.05
C GLN A 155 53.03 -8.88 49.94
N GLU A 156 53.18 -8.36 48.72
CA GLU A 156 53.39 -6.94 48.43
C GLU A 156 52.22 -6.06 48.95
N LEU A 157 51.00 -6.61 49.02
CA LEU A 157 49.80 -5.99 49.63
C LEU A 157 49.70 -6.19 51.17
N MET A 158 50.70 -6.80 51.81
CA MET A 158 50.67 -7.19 53.23
C MET A 158 51.97 -6.93 54.05
N SER A 159 53.15 -6.83 53.44
CA SER A 159 54.42 -6.91 54.18
C SER A 159 55.04 -5.55 54.59
N ARG A 160 54.71 -5.04 55.78
CA ARG A 160 55.57 -4.03 56.45
C ARG A 160 55.39 -3.85 57.98
N GLU A 161 55.70 -4.87 58.79
CA GLU A 161 55.84 -4.70 60.26
C GLU A 161 56.92 -5.61 60.92
N THR A 162 58.06 -4.98 61.29
CA THR A 162 59.04 -5.25 62.40
C THR A 162 59.64 -6.64 62.76
N MET A 163 60.98 -6.69 63.02
CA MET A 163 61.65 -7.77 63.78
C MET A 163 63.04 -7.37 64.38
N ALA A 164 63.35 -7.78 65.63
CA ALA A 164 64.64 -7.62 66.36
C ALA A 164 64.63 -8.33 67.76
N HIS A 165 65.72 -8.62 68.49
CA HIS A 165 67.06 -9.18 68.17
C HIS A 165 67.90 -9.52 69.45
N PHE A 166 68.78 -10.54 69.41
CA PHE A 166 69.94 -10.84 70.30
C PHE A 166 69.79 -11.31 71.78
N GLY A 167 70.86 -11.94 72.31
CA GLY A 167 71.04 -12.44 73.70
C GLY A 167 72.51 -12.84 74.00
N ALA A 168 72.71 -13.70 75.02
CA ALA A 168 73.96 -14.41 75.47
C ALA A 168 74.89 -13.73 76.52
N GLU A 169 75.03 -14.38 77.71
CA GLU A 169 76.25 -14.99 78.34
C GLU A 169 77.64 -14.24 78.40
N PRO A 170 78.73 -14.78 79.04
CA PRO A 170 78.89 -15.55 80.29
C PRO A 170 80.20 -15.16 81.10
N LEU A 171 80.68 -16.10 81.94
CA LEU A 171 82.08 -16.40 82.31
C LEU A 171 82.79 -15.65 83.47
N GLY A 172 83.80 -16.32 84.05
CA GLY A 172 84.63 -15.84 85.17
C GLY A 172 86.04 -16.47 85.21
N ASP A 173 86.48 -16.84 86.42
CA ASP A 173 87.80 -17.39 86.84
C ASP A 173 88.97 -16.36 87.06
N LEU A 174 89.80 -16.31 88.13
CA LEU A 174 89.66 -16.44 89.61
C LEU A 174 91.14 -16.39 90.15
N GLU A 175 91.81 -15.21 90.14
CA GLU A 175 93.15 -14.89 90.79
C GLU A 175 92.98 -14.20 92.17
N LEU A 176 91.75 -13.81 92.46
CA LEU A 176 90.95 -14.48 93.49
C LEU A 176 91.42 -15.89 93.97
N GLN A 177 92.69 -16.40 93.87
CA GLN A 177 93.27 -17.80 93.93
C GLN A 177 93.81 -18.32 95.28
N LEU A 178 93.89 -17.46 96.28
CA LEU A 178 94.12 -17.88 97.66
C LEU A 178 93.11 -17.23 98.62
N LYS A 179 92.58 -16.07 98.23
CA LYS A 179 91.25 -15.64 98.65
C LYS A 179 90.25 -16.75 98.30
N LYS A 180 90.28 -17.31 97.07
CA LYS A 180 89.81 -18.67 96.62
C LYS A 180 89.95 -19.68 97.70
N ALA A 181 91.11 -20.20 98.08
CA ALA A 181 91.16 -21.33 99.02
C ALA A 181 90.30 -21.19 100.31
N MET A 182 89.95 -19.97 100.75
CA MET A 182 88.91 -19.69 101.76
C MET A 182 87.53 -19.26 101.20
N GLU A 183 87.48 -18.52 100.09
CA GLU A 183 86.33 -18.31 99.19
C GLU A 183 85.91 -19.65 98.61
N ASP A 184 86.52 -20.32 97.62
CA ASP A 184 86.52 -21.80 97.38
C ASP A 184 86.13 -22.69 98.56
N MET A 185 86.50 -22.45 99.82
CA MET A 185 85.99 -23.28 100.92
C MET A 185 84.60 -22.84 101.40
N ALA A 186 84.35 -21.53 101.53
CA ALA A 186 83.02 -20.95 101.74
C ALA A 186 82.12 -21.05 100.49
N GLU A 187 82.70 -21.22 99.30
CA GLU A 187 82.15 -21.27 97.96
C GLU A 187 82.03 -22.74 97.52
N LEU A 188 82.83 -23.67 98.05
CA LEU A 188 82.50 -25.11 98.08
C LEU A 188 81.41 -25.37 99.12
N MET A 189 81.34 -24.62 100.23
CA MET A 189 80.17 -24.69 101.12
C MET A 189 78.93 -24.04 100.48
N ALA A 190 79.08 -22.91 99.79
CA ALA A 190 77.98 -22.29 99.04
C ALA A 190 77.58 -23.17 97.85
N GLN A 191 78.51 -23.71 97.06
CA GLN A 191 78.27 -24.68 95.99
C GLN A 191 77.71 -25.99 96.54
N LYS A 192 78.07 -26.44 97.75
CA LYS A 192 77.46 -27.61 98.39
C LYS A 192 76.02 -27.32 98.81
N GLU A 193 75.76 -26.14 99.36
CA GLU A 193 74.41 -25.71 99.73
C GLU A 193 73.55 -25.46 98.48
N GLU A 194 74.13 -24.88 97.44
CA GLU A 194 73.55 -24.69 96.10
C GLU A 194 73.34 -26.04 95.41
N LEU A 195 74.26 -27.01 95.52
CA LEU A 195 74.06 -28.39 95.04
C LEU A 195 73.01 -29.12 95.86
N ALA A 196 72.90 -28.86 97.17
CA ALA A 196 71.84 -29.43 98.00
C ALA A 196 70.48 -28.83 97.64
N GLN A 197 70.40 -27.52 97.43
CA GLN A 197 69.23 -26.82 96.90
C GLN A 197 68.92 -27.31 95.48
N ARG A 198 69.92 -27.52 94.62
CA ARG A 198 69.77 -28.04 93.26
C ARG A 198 69.27 -29.47 93.25
N CYS A 199 69.75 -30.32 94.15
CA CYS A 199 69.23 -31.67 94.36
C CYS A 199 67.79 -31.62 94.88
N GLN A 200 67.46 -30.71 95.79
CA GLN A 200 66.09 -30.52 96.28
C GLN A 200 65.15 -29.96 95.19
N GLU A 201 65.61 -29.01 94.36
CA GLU A 201 64.93 -28.50 93.17
C GLU A 201 64.71 -29.61 92.13
N LEU A 202 65.70 -30.48 91.93
CA LEU A 202 65.61 -31.61 91.03
C LEU A 202 64.68 -32.70 91.58
N ASP A 203 64.70 -33.00 92.87
CA ASP A 203 63.73 -33.90 93.50
C ASP A 203 62.31 -33.33 93.39
N ILE A 204 62.11 -32.03 93.61
CA ILE A 204 60.83 -31.35 93.40
C ILE A 204 60.42 -31.45 91.92
N GLN A 205 61.30 -31.14 90.96
CA GLN A 205 61.01 -31.29 89.53
C GLN A 205 60.68 -32.74 89.14
N VAL A 206 61.38 -33.74 89.70
CA VAL A 206 61.09 -35.15 89.48
C VAL A 206 59.72 -35.52 90.06
N THR A 207 59.34 -35.02 91.23
CA THR A 207 57.99 -35.23 91.77
C THR A 207 56.91 -34.61 90.89
N VAL A 208 57.08 -33.35 90.46
CA VAL A 208 56.13 -32.66 89.55
C VAL A 208 56.01 -33.39 88.21
N LEU A 209 57.12 -33.74 87.57
CA LEU A 209 57.11 -34.49 86.30
C LEU A 209 56.48 -35.89 86.46
N GLN A 210 56.62 -36.52 87.63
CA GLN A 210 55.97 -37.81 87.92
C GLN A 210 54.45 -37.64 88.11
N GLU A 211 54.00 -36.55 88.74
CA GLU A 211 52.58 -36.20 88.88
C GLU A 211 51.96 -35.81 87.53
N GLU A 212 52.64 -35.02 86.71
CA GLU A 212 52.24 -34.72 85.33
C GLU A 212 52.15 -35.98 84.47
N ARG A 213 53.17 -36.85 84.52
CA ARG A 213 53.16 -38.13 83.81
C ARG A 213 52.00 -39.02 84.23
N ASN A 214 51.68 -39.07 85.52
CA ASN A 214 50.54 -39.85 86.02
C ASN A 214 49.20 -39.23 85.60
N SER A 215 49.11 -37.89 85.55
CA SER A 215 47.93 -37.17 85.08
C SER A 215 47.67 -37.39 83.58
N LEU A 216 48.73 -37.32 82.76
CA LEU A 216 48.68 -37.60 81.33
C LEU A 216 48.33 -39.07 81.02
N LEU A 217 48.80 -40.02 81.83
CA LEU A 217 48.37 -41.42 81.71
C LEU A 217 46.87 -41.58 81.99
N ALA A 218 46.36 -40.98 83.07
CA ALA A 218 44.93 -41.04 83.39
C ALA A 218 44.05 -40.37 82.31
N GLU A 219 44.52 -39.26 81.70
CA GLU A 219 43.85 -38.66 80.54
C GLU A 219 43.88 -39.57 79.31
N ASN A 220 45.01 -40.25 79.05
CA ASN A 220 45.15 -41.19 77.93
C ASN A 220 44.23 -42.41 78.08
N ASP A 221 44.09 -42.95 79.29
CA ASP A 221 43.14 -44.03 79.61
C ASP A 221 41.69 -43.60 79.32
N VAL A 222 41.30 -42.39 79.77
CA VAL A 222 39.96 -41.82 79.51
C VAL A 222 39.70 -41.57 78.02
N LEU A 223 40.70 -41.09 77.28
CA LEU A 223 40.60 -40.90 75.82
C LEU A 223 40.50 -42.24 75.09
N THR A 224 41.22 -43.27 75.56
CA THR A 224 41.16 -44.63 75.01
C THR A 224 39.80 -45.27 75.25
N ASP A 225 39.25 -45.18 76.46
CA ASP A 225 37.88 -45.64 76.76
C ASP A 225 36.82 -44.90 75.94
N ARG A 226 37.02 -43.60 75.68
CA ARG A 226 36.12 -42.81 74.83
C ARG A 226 36.21 -43.20 73.35
N ALA A 227 37.40 -43.57 72.86
CA ALA A 227 37.58 -44.11 71.51
C ALA A 227 36.90 -45.48 71.37
N ASN A 228 37.11 -46.38 72.33
CA ASN A 228 36.45 -47.70 72.38
C ASN A 228 34.91 -47.59 72.41
N GLN A 229 34.35 -46.55 73.05
CA GLN A 229 32.92 -46.25 73.01
C GLN A 229 32.43 -45.76 71.64
N LEU A 230 33.26 -45.08 70.85
CA LEU A 230 32.92 -44.66 69.49
C LEU A 230 32.96 -45.84 68.51
N ASP A 231 33.94 -46.75 68.63
CA ASP A 231 33.97 -48.00 67.84
C ASP A 231 32.72 -48.89 68.10
N SER A 232 32.04 -48.73 69.24
CA SER A 232 30.81 -49.45 69.55
C SER A 232 29.58 -49.07 68.70
N PHE A 233 29.68 -47.99 67.89
CA PHE A 233 28.65 -47.62 66.92
C PHE A 233 28.63 -48.55 65.69
N ASP A 234 29.76 -49.18 65.35
CA ASP A 234 29.86 -50.11 64.22
C ASP A 234 29.42 -51.55 64.59
N ASP A 235 29.26 -51.88 65.88
CA ASP A 235 28.74 -53.18 66.32
C ASP A 235 27.19 -53.18 66.39
N PRO A 236 26.49 -53.95 65.50
CA PRO A 236 25.03 -54.05 65.51
C PRO A 236 24.45 -54.73 66.75
N SER A 237 25.28 -55.32 67.62
CA SER A 237 24.84 -55.94 68.86
C SER A 237 24.47 -54.89 69.93
N THR A 238 25.13 -53.73 69.93
CA THR A 238 24.97 -52.68 70.94
C THR A 238 23.70 -51.85 70.74
N PRO A 239 23.16 -51.20 71.81
CA PRO A 239 22.04 -50.26 71.65
C PRO A 239 22.36 -49.06 70.75
N SER A 240 23.62 -48.61 70.75
CA SER A 240 24.10 -47.49 69.93
C SER A 240 24.17 -47.86 68.46
N GLY A 241 24.78 -49.00 68.11
CA GLY A 241 24.86 -49.50 66.73
C GLY A 241 23.49 -49.82 66.13
N LYS A 242 22.56 -50.39 66.92
CA LYS A 242 21.16 -50.57 66.48
C LYS A 242 20.47 -49.25 66.13
N LYS A 243 20.65 -48.21 66.95
CA LYS A 243 20.10 -46.89 66.67
C LYS A 243 20.77 -46.24 65.46
N HIS A 244 22.08 -46.43 65.27
CA HIS A 244 22.81 -45.94 64.11
C HIS A 244 22.30 -46.60 62.82
N SER A 245 22.24 -47.93 62.78
CA SER A 245 21.69 -48.70 61.66
C SER A 245 20.23 -48.34 61.34
N GLN A 246 19.39 -48.10 62.36
CA GLN A 246 18.01 -47.65 62.15
C GLN A 246 17.93 -46.25 61.52
N LEU A 247 18.78 -45.32 61.97
CA LEU A 247 18.88 -43.98 61.39
C LEU A 247 19.44 -44.00 59.97
N GLN A 248 20.39 -44.90 59.69
CA GLN A 248 20.97 -45.11 58.36
C GLN A 248 19.91 -45.64 57.37
N LEU A 249 19.13 -46.67 57.76
CA LEU A 249 18.02 -47.16 56.94
C LEU A 249 16.96 -46.08 56.71
N GLN A 250 16.65 -45.25 57.72
CA GLN A 250 15.73 -44.13 57.57
C GLN A 250 16.28 -43.06 56.61
N LEU A 251 17.59 -42.83 56.61
CA LEU A 251 18.26 -41.90 55.71
C LEU A 251 18.27 -42.43 54.26
N GLU A 252 18.51 -43.73 54.07
CA GLU A 252 18.40 -44.40 52.77
C GLU A 252 16.95 -44.35 52.22
N GLN A 253 15.94 -44.59 53.06
CA GLN A 253 14.52 -44.48 52.68
C GLN A 253 14.15 -43.04 52.28
N LEU A 254 14.61 -42.03 53.04
CA LEU A 254 14.38 -40.63 52.71
C LEU A 254 15.13 -40.22 51.43
N GLN A 255 16.30 -40.78 51.15
CA GLN A 255 17.00 -40.58 49.88
C GLN A 255 16.23 -41.20 48.70
N GLU A 256 15.74 -42.44 48.82
CA GLU A 256 14.94 -43.08 47.78
C GLU A 256 13.62 -42.33 47.52
N GLU A 257 12.93 -41.88 48.58
CA GLU A 257 11.73 -41.05 48.46
C GLU A 257 12.05 -39.70 47.79
N ASN A 258 13.18 -39.07 48.12
CA ASN A 258 13.59 -37.82 47.50
C ASN A 258 13.88 -37.99 46.00
N PHE A 259 14.67 -39.00 45.59
CA PHE A 259 14.90 -39.31 44.17
C PHE A 259 13.58 -39.59 43.41
N ARG A 260 12.62 -40.26 44.06
CA ARG A 260 11.31 -40.53 43.46
C ARG A 260 10.47 -39.26 43.32
N LEU A 261 10.53 -38.35 44.29
CA LEU A 261 9.87 -37.04 44.23
C LEU A 261 10.52 -36.12 43.20
N GLU A 262 11.85 -36.15 43.05
CA GLU A 262 12.57 -35.41 42.01
C GLU A 262 12.20 -35.88 40.61
N ALA A 263 12.17 -37.20 40.38
CA ALA A 263 11.71 -37.77 39.11
C ALA A 263 10.26 -37.35 38.79
N ALA A 264 9.35 -37.45 39.76
CA ALA A 264 7.96 -37.02 39.58
C ALA A 264 7.84 -35.49 39.33
N LYS A 265 8.67 -34.67 39.99
CA LYS A 265 8.73 -33.22 39.77
C LYS A 265 9.18 -32.90 38.34
N ASP A 266 10.15 -33.63 37.81
CA ASP A 266 10.62 -33.43 36.42
C ASP A 266 9.60 -33.93 35.39
N ASP A 267 8.90 -35.05 35.64
CA ASP A 267 7.76 -35.49 34.82
C ASP A 267 6.64 -34.42 34.78
N TYR A 268 6.27 -33.86 35.95
CA TYR A 268 5.30 -32.77 36.01
C TYR A 268 5.78 -31.49 35.31
N ARG A 269 7.08 -31.15 35.42
CA ARG A 269 7.66 -30.00 34.71
C ARG A 269 7.53 -30.17 33.18
N ILE A 270 7.90 -31.35 32.65
CA ILE A 270 7.75 -31.67 31.23
C ILE A 270 6.28 -31.61 30.80
N HIS A 271 5.35 -32.09 31.64
CA HIS A 271 3.92 -32.00 31.35
C HIS A 271 3.40 -30.56 31.31
N CYS A 272 3.86 -29.69 32.21
CA CYS A 272 3.56 -28.26 32.17
C CYS A 272 4.09 -27.60 30.90
N GLU A 273 5.35 -27.85 30.52
CA GLU A 273 5.97 -27.31 29.30
C GLU A 273 5.21 -27.71 28.02
N GLU A 274 4.73 -28.96 27.94
CA GLU A 274 3.92 -29.42 26.80
C GLU A 274 2.48 -28.84 26.82
N LEU A 275 1.87 -28.66 28.00
CA LEU A 275 0.57 -27.97 28.11
C LEU A 275 0.66 -26.48 27.76
N GLU A 276 1.73 -25.78 28.15
CA GLU A 276 1.99 -24.39 27.77
C GLU A 276 2.16 -24.25 26.25
N LYS A 277 2.89 -25.18 25.62
CA LYS A 277 3.04 -25.24 24.16
C LYS A 277 1.71 -25.49 23.45
N GLN A 278 0.88 -26.41 23.95
CA GLN A 278 -0.46 -26.66 23.40
C GLN A 278 -1.39 -25.45 23.58
N LEU A 279 -1.27 -24.72 24.71
CA LEU A 279 -2.01 -23.48 24.93
C LEU A 279 -1.63 -22.41 23.89
N ILE A 280 -0.34 -22.25 23.61
CA ILE A 280 0.17 -21.31 22.59
C ILE A 280 -0.30 -21.72 21.19
N GLU A 281 -0.27 -23.00 20.84
CA GLU A 281 -0.76 -23.50 19.54
C GLU A 281 -2.26 -23.25 19.36
N VAL A 282 -3.06 -23.48 20.40
CA VAL A 282 -4.51 -23.20 20.40
C VAL A 282 -4.79 -21.69 20.34
N GLN A 283 -3.98 -20.85 21.00
CA GLN A 283 -4.08 -19.39 20.90
C GLN A 283 -3.79 -18.91 19.47
N HIS A 284 -2.66 -19.31 18.87
CA HIS A 284 -2.32 -18.97 17.48
C HIS A 284 -3.42 -19.38 16.50
N ARG A 285 -3.98 -20.59 16.69
CA ARG A 285 -5.07 -21.09 15.86
C ARG A 285 -6.39 -20.33 16.06
N ASN A 286 -6.61 -19.75 17.24
CA ASN A 286 -7.76 -18.88 17.51
C ASN A 286 -7.58 -17.51 16.83
N ASP A 287 -6.38 -16.95 16.88
CA ASP A 287 -6.04 -15.69 16.21
C ASP A 287 -6.16 -15.82 14.67
N GLU A 288 -5.67 -16.92 14.09
CA GLU A 288 -5.88 -17.28 12.67
C GLU A 288 -7.37 -17.33 12.31
N LEU A 289 -8.19 -18.05 13.09
CA LEU A 289 -9.62 -18.19 12.85
C LEU A 289 -10.37 -16.86 13.03
N THR A 290 -9.92 -16.01 13.95
CA THR A 290 -10.47 -14.67 14.17
C THR A 290 -10.16 -13.76 12.99
N SER A 291 -8.92 -13.78 12.49
CA SER A 291 -8.50 -13.02 11.30
C SER A 291 -9.28 -13.45 10.04
N LEU A 292 -9.43 -14.76 9.81
CA LEU A 292 -10.26 -15.30 8.73
C LEU A 292 -11.74 -14.89 8.85
N ALA A 293 -12.27 -14.82 10.08
CA ALA A 293 -13.63 -14.35 10.33
C ALA A 293 -13.80 -12.83 10.13
N GLU A 294 -12.73 -12.04 10.23
CA GLU A 294 -12.72 -10.61 9.90
C GLU A 294 -12.60 -10.38 8.39
N GLU A 295 -11.72 -11.10 7.70
CA GLU A 295 -11.63 -11.09 6.23
C GLU A 295 -12.97 -11.50 5.60
N SER A 296 -13.58 -12.59 6.08
CA SER A 296 -14.90 -13.04 5.62
C SER A 296 -16.02 -12.00 5.87
N ARG A 297 -15.88 -11.12 6.88
CA ARG A 297 -16.81 -10.00 7.11
C ARG A 297 -16.55 -8.89 6.10
N SER A 298 -15.30 -8.49 5.89
CA SER A 298 -14.91 -7.48 4.89
C SER A 298 -15.38 -7.85 3.48
N LEU A 299 -15.12 -9.09 3.05
CA LEU A 299 -15.53 -9.60 1.74
C LEU A 299 -17.07 -9.62 1.58
N LYS A 300 -17.82 -9.83 2.67
CA LYS A 300 -19.28 -9.78 2.64
C LYS A 300 -19.78 -8.34 2.46
N ASP A 301 -19.19 -7.39 3.17
CA ASP A 301 -19.53 -5.97 3.04
C ASP A 301 -19.22 -5.44 1.62
N GLU A 302 -18.09 -5.86 1.03
CA GLU A 302 -17.76 -5.60 -0.37
C GLU A 302 -18.78 -6.20 -1.35
N LEU A 303 -19.21 -7.44 -1.13
CA LEU A 303 -20.26 -8.08 -1.95
C LEU A 303 -21.60 -7.34 -1.85
N ASP A 304 -21.97 -6.83 -0.68
CA ASP A 304 -23.21 -6.07 -0.51
C ASP A 304 -23.13 -4.66 -1.15
N ILE A 305 -21.96 -4.02 -1.14
CA ILE A 305 -21.68 -2.80 -1.93
C ILE A 305 -21.80 -3.08 -3.44
N LEU A 306 -21.21 -4.19 -3.91
CA LEU A 306 -21.26 -4.59 -5.32
C LEU A 306 -22.69 -4.93 -5.78
N ARG A 307 -23.49 -5.61 -4.95
CA ARG A 307 -24.93 -5.84 -5.19
C ARG A 307 -25.69 -4.52 -5.35
N SER A 308 -25.50 -3.57 -4.44
CA SER A 308 -26.12 -2.24 -4.52
C SER A 308 -25.71 -1.47 -5.79
N CYS A 309 -24.44 -1.59 -6.19
CA CYS A 309 -23.96 -1.03 -7.45
C CYS A 309 -24.59 -1.71 -8.67
N SER A 310 -24.77 -3.03 -8.65
CA SER A 310 -25.45 -3.80 -9.70
C SER A 310 -26.91 -3.40 -9.84
N ASP A 311 -27.66 -3.30 -8.74
CA ASP A 311 -29.06 -2.85 -8.74
C ASP A 311 -29.21 -1.42 -9.29
N ARG A 312 -28.22 -0.56 -9.03
CA ARG A 312 -28.15 0.80 -9.61
C ARG A 312 -27.84 0.74 -11.11
N ALA A 313 -26.94 -0.13 -11.55
CA ALA A 313 -26.62 -0.31 -12.97
C ALA A 313 -27.86 -0.77 -13.76
N VAL A 314 -28.59 -1.79 -13.28
CA VAL A 314 -29.83 -2.28 -13.92
C VAL A 314 -30.89 -1.16 -14.05
N LYS A 315 -31.03 -0.29 -13.04
CA LYS A 315 -31.95 0.87 -13.11
C LYS A 315 -31.50 1.91 -14.15
N LEU A 316 -30.19 2.13 -14.30
CA LEU A 316 -29.62 3.01 -15.32
C LEU A 316 -29.78 2.43 -16.73
N GLU A 317 -29.52 1.13 -16.91
CA GLU A 317 -29.72 0.42 -18.18
C GLU A 317 -31.18 0.48 -18.64
N ALA A 318 -32.12 0.17 -17.74
CA ALA A 318 -33.56 0.32 -18.02
C ALA A 318 -33.92 1.76 -18.41
N SER A 319 -33.33 2.75 -17.73
CA SER A 319 -33.53 4.17 -18.06
C SER A 319 -33.00 4.51 -19.46
N VAL A 320 -31.78 4.06 -19.79
CA VAL A 320 -31.17 4.22 -21.12
C VAL A 320 -32.04 3.61 -22.20
N GLU A 321 -32.59 2.41 -21.99
CA GLU A 321 -33.47 1.75 -22.96
C GLU A 321 -34.77 2.55 -23.18
N THR A 322 -35.36 3.14 -22.13
CA THR A 322 -36.52 4.04 -22.33
C THR A 322 -36.17 5.31 -23.10
N TYR A 323 -34.95 5.85 -22.95
CA TYR A 323 -34.49 7.00 -23.74
C TYR A 323 -34.17 6.62 -25.18
N ARG A 324 -33.60 5.42 -25.40
CA ARG A 324 -33.37 4.86 -26.73
C ARG A 324 -34.67 4.77 -27.52
N LYS A 325 -35.71 4.15 -26.94
CA LYS A 325 -37.02 4.04 -27.57
C LYS A 325 -37.63 5.42 -27.91
N LYS A 326 -37.53 6.40 -27.00
CA LYS A 326 -37.97 7.78 -27.27
C LYS A 326 -37.22 8.45 -28.42
N LEU A 327 -35.92 8.15 -28.61
CA LEU A 327 -35.13 8.64 -29.74
C LEU A 327 -35.56 7.97 -31.06
N GLU A 328 -35.87 6.68 -31.02
CA GLU A 328 -36.43 5.94 -32.17
C GLU A 328 -37.80 6.53 -32.56
N ASP A 329 -38.72 6.72 -31.61
CA ASP A 329 -40.02 7.38 -31.81
C ASP A 329 -39.88 8.80 -32.41
N LEU A 330 -38.93 9.61 -31.92
CA LEU A 330 -38.62 10.94 -32.45
C LEU A 330 -38.05 10.88 -33.88
N SER A 331 -37.26 9.86 -34.20
CA SER A 331 -36.72 9.67 -35.55
C SER A 331 -37.83 9.32 -36.56
N ASP A 332 -38.80 8.50 -36.14
CA ASP A 332 -39.96 8.16 -36.95
C ASP A 332 -40.92 9.33 -37.12
N LEU A 333 -41.14 10.14 -36.07
CA LEU A 333 -41.93 11.36 -36.19
C LEU A 333 -41.29 12.35 -37.17
N ARG A 334 -39.95 12.52 -37.14
CA ARG A 334 -39.23 13.35 -38.14
C ARG A 334 -39.41 12.82 -39.57
N ARG A 335 -39.37 11.49 -39.76
CA ARG A 335 -39.62 10.84 -41.06
C ARG A 335 -41.06 11.07 -41.53
N GLN A 336 -42.04 11.00 -40.64
CA GLN A 336 -43.44 11.31 -40.94
C GLN A 336 -43.64 12.78 -41.33
N VAL A 337 -43.04 13.72 -40.59
CA VAL A 337 -43.06 15.16 -40.91
C VAL A 337 -42.50 15.40 -42.31
N LYS A 338 -41.30 14.88 -42.62
CA LYS A 338 -40.70 15.02 -43.96
C LYS A 338 -41.60 14.45 -45.07
N THR A 339 -42.22 13.29 -44.82
CA THR A 339 -43.17 12.67 -45.78
C THR A 339 -44.42 13.53 -45.99
N LEU A 340 -44.89 14.23 -44.95
CA LEU A 340 -46.02 15.17 -45.06
C LEU A 340 -45.61 16.46 -45.78
N GLU A 341 -44.39 16.97 -45.56
CA GLU A 341 -43.83 18.12 -46.29
C GLU A 341 -43.69 17.81 -47.79
N GLU A 342 -43.13 16.65 -48.14
CA GLU A 342 -43.01 16.17 -49.53
C GLU A 342 -44.39 16.03 -50.21
N LYS A 343 -45.39 15.51 -49.51
CA LYS A 343 -46.79 15.45 -49.99
C LYS A 343 -47.40 16.84 -50.16
N ASN A 344 -47.18 17.76 -49.22
CA ASN A 344 -47.72 19.12 -49.28
C ASN A 344 -47.09 19.91 -50.44
N MET A 345 -45.78 19.76 -50.66
CA MET A 345 -45.08 20.29 -51.84
C MET A 345 -45.70 19.75 -53.14
N THR A 346 -46.00 18.45 -53.20
CA THR A 346 -46.66 17.83 -54.35
C THR A 346 -48.08 18.40 -54.57
N TYR A 347 -48.87 18.59 -53.51
CA TYR A 347 -50.19 19.20 -53.61
C TYR A 347 -50.14 20.67 -54.05
N MET A 348 -49.13 21.43 -53.60
CA MET A 348 -48.91 22.81 -54.04
C MET A 348 -48.53 22.86 -55.53
N GLN A 349 -47.61 22.00 -55.99
CA GLN A 349 -47.25 21.91 -57.40
C GLN A 349 -48.44 21.51 -58.29
N ASN A 350 -49.26 20.54 -57.84
CA ASN A 350 -50.49 20.15 -58.54
C ASN A 350 -51.50 21.29 -58.58
N THR A 351 -51.67 22.05 -57.49
CA THR A 351 -52.55 23.23 -57.45
C THR A 351 -52.10 24.28 -58.48
N VAL A 352 -50.81 24.64 -58.51
CA VAL A 352 -50.26 25.58 -59.51
C VAL A 352 -50.46 25.08 -60.94
N SER A 353 -50.21 23.81 -61.21
CA SER A 353 -50.46 23.22 -62.53
C SER A 353 -51.94 23.28 -62.94
N LEU A 354 -52.87 23.05 -62.00
CA LEU A 354 -54.30 23.16 -62.25
C LEU A 354 -54.75 24.62 -62.45
N GLU A 355 -54.13 25.59 -61.75
CA GLU A 355 -54.35 27.01 -61.97
C GLU A 355 -53.86 27.47 -63.36
N GLU A 356 -52.71 26.95 -63.82
CA GLU A 356 -52.21 27.18 -65.18
C GLU A 356 -53.14 26.60 -66.25
N GLU A 357 -53.60 25.36 -66.10
CA GLU A 357 -54.57 24.76 -67.02
C GLU A 357 -55.92 25.49 -67.00
N LEU A 358 -56.39 25.92 -65.82
CA LEU A 358 -57.58 26.77 -65.69
C LEU A 358 -57.38 28.13 -66.38
N ARG A 359 -56.18 28.70 -66.36
CA ARG A 359 -55.83 29.93 -67.07
C ARG A 359 -55.87 29.72 -68.59
N LYS A 360 -55.29 28.62 -69.09
CA LYS A 360 -55.34 28.23 -70.51
C LYS A 360 -56.78 28.00 -70.96
N ALA A 361 -57.58 27.25 -70.20
CA ALA A 361 -58.98 26.99 -70.47
C ALA A 361 -59.83 28.29 -70.50
N ASN A 362 -59.58 29.23 -69.58
CA ASN A 362 -60.24 30.54 -69.60
C ASN A 362 -59.83 31.40 -70.81
N ALA A 363 -58.57 31.36 -71.22
CA ALA A 363 -58.11 32.04 -72.44
C ALA A 363 -58.78 31.44 -73.69
N ALA A 364 -58.81 30.12 -73.81
CA ALA A 364 -59.49 29.40 -74.89
C ALA A 364 -61.02 29.69 -74.90
N ARG A 365 -61.66 29.74 -73.73
CA ARG A 365 -63.08 30.14 -73.61
C ARG A 365 -63.32 31.58 -74.07
N THR A 366 -62.40 32.49 -73.78
CA THR A 366 -62.48 33.89 -74.24
C THR A 366 -62.35 33.97 -75.77
N GLN A 367 -61.43 33.21 -76.37
CA GLN A 367 -61.31 33.08 -77.82
C GLN A 367 -62.56 32.45 -78.46
N LEU A 368 -63.13 31.41 -77.85
CA LEU A 368 -64.37 30.78 -78.31
C LEU A 368 -65.53 31.80 -78.35
N GLU A 369 -65.67 32.65 -77.33
CA GLU A 369 -66.73 33.67 -77.30
C GLU A 369 -66.47 34.79 -78.32
N THR A 370 -65.21 35.14 -78.64
CA THR A 370 -64.93 36.08 -79.75
C THR A 370 -65.25 35.47 -81.11
N TYR A 371 -64.89 34.21 -81.36
CA TYR A 371 -65.29 33.50 -82.59
C TYR A 371 -66.81 33.36 -82.71
N LYS A 372 -67.52 33.05 -81.62
CA LYS A 372 -68.98 32.97 -81.59
C LYS A 372 -69.64 34.32 -81.94
N ARG A 373 -69.10 35.44 -81.43
CA ARG A 373 -69.54 36.79 -81.83
C ARG A 373 -69.25 37.08 -83.31
N GLN A 374 -68.08 36.69 -83.83
CA GLN A 374 -67.76 36.82 -85.25
C GLN A 374 -68.73 36.01 -86.12
N VAL A 375 -69.08 34.78 -85.73
CA VAL A 375 -70.07 33.94 -86.42
C VAL A 375 -71.45 34.58 -86.38
N GLN A 376 -71.90 35.12 -85.24
CA GLN A 376 -73.16 35.86 -85.14
C GLN A 376 -73.19 37.10 -86.04
N GLU A 377 -72.11 37.87 -86.09
CA GLU A 377 -71.97 39.05 -86.95
C GLU A 377 -71.92 38.70 -88.44
N LEU A 378 -71.23 37.62 -88.81
CA LEU A 378 -71.25 37.09 -90.17
C LEU A 378 -72.64 36.58 -90.57
N HIS A 379 -73.37 35.94 -89.64
CA HIS A 379 -74.73 35.48 -89.88
C HIS A 379 -75.71 36.67 -90.02
N ARG A 380 -75.54 37.73 -89.23
CA ARG A 380 -76.27 39.01 -89.39
C ARG A 380 -76.01 39.61 -90.77
N LYS A 381 -74.74 39.73 -91.17
CA LYS A 381 -74.36 40.22 -92.51
C LYS A 381 -74.94 39.37 -93.63
N LEU A 382 -74.86 38.04 -93.53
CA LEU A 382 -75.43 37.12 -94.51
C LEU A 382 -76.95 37.31 -94.65
N SER A 383 -77.66 37.47 -93.52
CA SER A 383 -79.09 37.78 -93.52
C SER A 383 -79.40 39.15 -94.16
N GLU A 384 -78.55 40.16 -93.94
CA GLU A 384 -78.68 41.48 -94.57
C GLU A 384 -78.37 41.50 -96.07
N GLU A 385 -77.39 40.70 -96.52
CA GLU A 385 -77.12 40.48 -97.95
C GLU A 385 -78.25 39.68 -98.60
N SER A 386 -78.77 38.62 -97.94
CA SER A 386 -79.93 37.87 -98.41
C SER A 386 -81.14 38.78 -98.59
N ARG A 387 -81.47 39.59 -97.58
CA ARG A 387 -82.59 40.55 -97.66
C ARG A 387 -82.38 41.62 -98.74
N ARG A 388 -81.13 42.01 -99.02
CA ARG A 388 -80.81 42.90 -100.16
C ARG A 388 -80.99 42.19 -101.49
N ALA A 389 -80.58 40.93 -101.61
CA ALA A 389 -80.81 40.12 -102.80
C ALA A 389 -82.32 39.91 -103.06
N ASP A 390 -83.10 39.61 -102.01
CA ASP A 390 -84.56 39.46 -102.09
C ASP A 390 -85.23 40.76 -102.54
N ASN A 391 -84.81 41.92 -101.99
CA ASN A 391 -85.28 43.23 -102.43
C ASN A 391 -84.96 43.49 -103.90
N PHE A 392 -83.71 43.24 -104.34
CA PHE A 392 -83.33 43.42 -105.74
C PHE A 392 -84.07 42.45 -106.67
N ALA A 393 -84.32 41.21 -106.27
CA ALA A 393 -85.12 40.26 -107.03
C ALA A 393 -86.58 40.75 -107.19
N PHE A 394 -87.16 41.33 -106.14
CA PHE A 394 -88.49 41.96 -106.20
C PHE A 394 -88.50 43.21 -107.11
N GLU A 395 -87.48 44.06 -107.03
CA GLU A 395 -87.34 45.23 -107.91
C GLU A 395 -87.14 44.84 -109.38
N MET A 396 -86.30 43.83 -109.65
CA MET A 396 -86.12 43.26 -111.00
C MET A 396 -87.44 42.72 -111.53
N LYS A 397 -88.16 41.87 -110.78
CA LYS A 397 -89.47 41.36 -111.19
C LYS A 397 -90.47 42.48 -111.49
N LYS A 398 -90.51 43.52 -110.65
CA LYS A 398 -91.36 44.70 -110.87
C LYS A 398 -90.97 45.52 -112.12
N LEU A 399 -89.68 45.54 -112.48
CA LEU A 399 -89.19 46.15 -113.71
C LEU A 399 -89.48 45.27 -114.94
N GLU A 400 -89.39 43.94 -114.81
CA GLU A 400 -89.79 42.97 -115.84
C GLU A 400 -91.30 43.09 -116.13
N GLU A 401 -92.16 43.09 -115.11
CA GLU A 401 -93.61 43.30 -115.24
C GLU A 401 -93.93 44.63 -115.96
N ARG A 402 -93.24 45.72 -115.60
CA ARG A 402 -93.37 47.02 -116.31
C ARG A 402 -92.86 46.96 -117.74
N HIS A 403 -91.75 46.27 -117.99
CA HIS A 403 -91.22 46.10 -119.34
C HIS A 403 -92.23 45.32 -120.20
N GLU A 404 -92.85 44.27 -119.64
CA GLU A 404 -93.89 43.48 -120.29
C GLU A 404 -95.15 44.32 -120.59
N THR A 405 -95.58 45.21 -119.68
CA THR A 405 -96.70 46.12 -119.98
C THR A 405 -96.35 47.10 -121.10
N VAL A 406 -95.14 47.67 -121.10
CA VAL A 406 -94.67 48.57 -122.18
C VAL A 406 -94.51 47.83 -123.51
N LEU A 407 -94.12 46.54 -123.49
CA LEU A 407 -94.09 45.70 -124.70
C LEU A 407 -95.51 45.46 -125.24
N LYS A 408 -96.49 45.16 -124.39
CA LYS A 408 -97.90 45.00 -124.79
C LYS A 408 -98.51 46.32 -125.30
N GLU A 409 -98.14 47.46 -124.73
CA GLU A 409 -98.51 48.79 -125.25
C GLU A 409 -97.86 49.07 -126.60
N LYS A 410 -96.57 48.77 -126.78
CA LYS A 410 -95.88 48.86 -128.07
C LYS A 410 -96.53 47.95 -129.12
N GLU A 411 -96.90 46.73 -128.77
CA GLU A 411 -97.62 45.80 -129.66
C GLU A 411 -99.01 46.32 -130.02
N ARG A 412 -99.76 46.87 -129.06
CA ARG A 412 -101.04 47.55 -129.31
C ARG A 412 -100.86 48.73 -130.28
N ILE A 413 -99.88 49.59 -130.06
CA ILE A 413 -99.58 50.73 -130.95
C ILE A 413 -99.15 50.25 -132.34
N ILE A 414 -98.45 49.12 -132.44
CA ILE A 414 -98.11 48.47 -133.73
C ILE A 414 -99.39 48.01 -134.45
N ILE A 415 -100.33 47.37 -133.75
CA ILE A 415 -101.61 46.93 -134.31
C ILE A 415 -102.47 48.13 -134.74
N GLU A 416 -102.61 49.15 -133.88
CA GLU A 416 -103.34 50.40 -134.19
C GLU A 416 -102.71 51.13 -135.38
N ARG A 417 -101.37 51.22 -135.44
CA ARG A 417 -100.64 51.76 -136.60
C ARG A 417 -100.95 50.98 -137.87
N ASP A 418 -100.98 49.65 -137.81
CA ASP A 418 -101.19 48.83 -139.00
C ASP A 418 -102.65 48.85 -139.46
N SER A 419 -103.64 48.92 -138.57
CA SER A 419 -105.04 49.19 -138.98
C SER A 419 -105.23 50.63 -139.49
N LEU A 420 -104.47 51.61 -138.98
CA LEU A 420 -104.44 52.99 -139.52
C LEU A 420 -103.75 53.07 -140.90
N LYS A 421 -102.84 52.14 -141.22
CA LYS A 421 -102.33 51.96 -142.60
C LYS A 421 -103.36 51.29 -143.49
N GLU A 422 -103.97 50.20 -143.03
CA GLU A 422 -105.00 49.46 -143.77
C GLU A 422 -106.17 50.38 -144.15
N THR A 423 -106.71 51.14 -143.20
CA THR A 423 -107.73 52.18 -143.48
C THR A 423 -107.23 53.32 -144.38
N ASN A 424 -105.94 53.68 -144.35
CA ASN A 424 -105.35 54.60 -145.34
C ASN A 424 -105.29 53.97 -146.74
N GLU A 425 -105.02 52.67 -146.85
CA GLU A 425 -104.99 51.93 -148.11
C GLU A 425 -106.41 51.71 -148.67
N GLU A 426 -107.41 51.49 -147.81
CA GLU A 426 -108.84 51.50 -148.17
C GLU A 426 -109.30 52.88 -148.65
N LEU A 427 -108.92 53.96 -147.94
CA LEU A 427 -109.21 55.34 -148.36
C LEU A 427 -108.54 55.68 -149.71
N ARG A 428 -107.31 55.19 -149.96
CA ARG A 428 -106.66 55.31 -151.28
C ARG A 428 -107.36 54.50 -152.35
N CYS A 429 -107.85 53.29 -152.04
CA CYS A 429 -108.60 52.46 -152.99
C CYS A 429 -109.93 53.11 -153.38
N THR A 430 -110.71 53.59 -152.39
CA THR A 430 -111.97 54.31 -152.64
C THR A 430 -111.75 55.60 -153.45
N GLN A 431 -110.68 56.35 -153.17
CA GLN A 431 -110.32 57.53 -153.95
C GLN A 431 -109.94 57.18 -155.41
N ALA A 432 -109.16 56.12 -155.62
CA ALA A 432 -108.84 55.60 -156.96
C ALA A 432 -110.07 55.01 -157.71
N GLN A 433 -111.12 54.64 -156.99
CA GLN A 433 -112.40 54.16 -157.55
C GLN A 433 -113.29 55.35 -157.96
N GLN A 434 -113.17 56.48 -157.26
CA GLN A 434 -113.88 57.73 -157.54
C GLN A 434 -113.29 58.49 -158.75
N ASP A 435 -111.95 58.48 -158.91
CA ASP A 435 -111.28 59.05 -160.09
C ASP A 435 -111.67 58.33 -161.40
N LYS A 436 -111.95 57.03 -161.36
CA LYS A 436 -112.40 56.26 -162.54
C LYS A 436 -113.81 56.62 -163.01
N LEU A 437 -114.68 57.12 -162.11
CA LEU A 437 -116.04 57.53 -162.47
C LEU A 437 -116.07 58.91 -163.15
N MET A 438 -115.10 59.77 -162.88
CA MET A 438 -114.98 61.10 -163.51
C MET A 438 -114.54 61.06 -164.99
N GLN A 439 -113.93 59.96 -165.45
CA GLN A 439 -113.41 59.84 -166.83
C GLN A 439 -114.41 59.26 -167.85
N ALA A 440 -115.59 58.79 -167.45
CA ALA A 440 -116.55 58.13 -168.34
C ALA A 440 -117.61 59.05 -168.97
N GLY A 441 -117.69 60.33 -168.57
CA GLY A 441 -118.81 61.23 -168.91
C GLY A 441 -118.59 62.19 -170.09
N ILE A 442 -117.39 62.25 -170.68
CA ILE A 442 -117.03 63.24 -171.71
C ILE A 442 -116.48 62.53 -172.94
N LEU A 443 -117.34 62.20 -173.91
CA LEU A 443 -117.06 62.03 -175.36
C LEU A 443 -118.23 61.31 -176.07
N LEU A 444 -119.20 62.06 -176.62
CA LEU A 444 -119.88 61.76 -177.92
C LEU A 444 -120.97 62.79 -178.27
N GLU A 445 -120.63 63.74 -179.14
CA GLU A 445 -121.56 64.36 -180.10
C GLU A 445 -120.76 64.85 -181.33
N ALA A 446 -121.37 64.80 -182.53
CA ALA A 446 -120.84 65.13 -183.90
C ALA A 446 -120.21 63.98 -184.75
N THR A 447 -120.52 63.73 -186.04
CA THR A 447 -121.57 64.21 -186.99
C THR A 447 -121.60 63.34 -188.28
N VAL A 448 -122.78 62.84 -188.74
CA VAL A 448 -123.29 62.57 -190.14
C VAL A 448 -124.77 62.15 -189.94
N ARG A 449 -125.85 62.75 -190.46
CA ARG A 449 -126.33 63.13 -191.82
C ARG A 449 -126.71 61.96 -192.76
N ASN A 450 -127.86 61.35 -192.45
CA ASN A 450 -128.75 60.58 -193.34
C ASN A 450 -130.14 60.55 -192.67
N ASP A 451 -131.26 60.82 -193.35
CA ASP A 451 -131.79 62.20 -193.38
C ASP A 451 -133.31 62.27 -193.06
N VAL A 452 -133.76 63.37 -192.44
CA VAL A 452 -135.09 64.03 -192.60
C VAL A 452 -136.40 63.38 -192.04
N THR A 453 -137.01 64.08 -191.08
CA THR A 453 -138.47 64.13 -190.72
C THR A 453 -139.11 63.09 -189.76
N ILE A 454 -139.32 63.54 -188.51
CA ILE A 454 -140.48 63.34 -187.60
C ILE A 454 -141.02 61.90 -187.36
N ALA A 455 -140.64 61.27 -186.22
CA ALA A 455 -141.57 60.69 -185.23
C ALA A 455 -140.86 60.00 -184.02
N THR A 456 -141.38 60.29 -182.83
CA THR A 456 -141.40 59.53 -181.56
C THR A 456 -140.81 58.10 -181.48
N HIS A 457 -139.83 57.89 -180.59
CA HIS A 457 -139.54 56.72 -179.70
C HIS A 457 -138.22 57.03 -178.95
N ALA A 458 -137.99 56.73 -177.67
CA ALA A 458 -138.86 56.52 -176.51
C ALA A 458 -138.06 57.02 -175.26
N GLU A 459 -138.76 57.34 -174.17
CA GLU A 459 -138.29 58.20 -173.05
C GLU A 459 -137.05 57.71 -172.26
#